data_AF-A0A327QKG7-F1
#
_entry.id   AF-A0A327QKG7-F1
#
_cell.length_a   1.000
_cell.length_b   1.000
_cell.length_c   1.000
_cell.angle_alpha   90.00
_cell.angle_beta   90.00
_cell.angle_gamma   90.00
#
_symmetry.space_group_name_H-M   'P 1'
#
loop_
_entity.id
_entity.type
_entity.pdbx_description
1 polymer ?
#
loop_
_entity_poly.entity_id
_entity_poly.type
_entity_poly.pdbx_seq_one_letter_code
_entity_poly.pdbx_strand_id
1 'polypeptide(L)' 'MRFSKNDLQEMPTDPKIKEIPLSFEISVDEGIAIAWVPYKLWVEDEFSHCGIDVFTLFEMDGKWKIISTAYTIEKENCD' A
#
# COMPACT_ATOMS: atom_id res chain seq x y z
N MET A 1 -0.59 -17.92 5.40
CA MET A 1 -0.06 -18.75 4.29
C MET A 1 1.46 -18.68 4.33
N ARG A 2 2.16 -19.81 4.17
CA ARG A 2 3.62 -19.84 4.00
C ARG A 2 3.91 -20.18 2.54
N PHE A 3 4.44 -19.23 1.79
CA PHE A 3 5.01 -19.49 0.47
C PHE A 3 6.48 -19.90 0.66
N SER A 4 6.89 -21.01 0.06
CA SER A 4 8.26 -21.48 0.04
C SER A 4 9.05 -20.79 -1.08
N LYS A 5 10.39 -20.82 -1.03
CA LYS A 5 11.25 -20.25 -2.09
C LYS A 5 11.01 -20.89 -3.46
N ASN A 6 10.54 -22.13 -3.49
CA ASN A 6 10.24 -22.84 -4.73
C ASN A 6 8.91 -22.37 -5.32
N ASP A 7 7.95 -21.97 -4.48
CA ASP A 7 6.65 -21.45 -4.93
C ASP A 7 6.78 -20.10 -5.64
N LEU A 8 7.84 -19.33 -5.34
CA LEU A 8 8.13 -18.04 -5.98
C LEU A 8 8.73 -18.18 -7.40
N GLN A 9 9.23 -19.36 -7.77
CA GLN A 9 9.90 -19.58 -9.08
C GLN A 9 8.92 -20.01 -10.18
N GLU A 10 7.76 -20.55 -9.82
CA GLU A 10 6.72 -21.02 -10.76
C GLU A 10 5.50 -20.09 -10.79
N MET A 11 5.61 -18.87 -10.24
CA MET A 11 4.52 -17.90 -10.32
C MET A 11 4.35 -17.44 -11.78
N PRO A 12 3.12 -17.43 -12.32
CA PRO A 12 2.87 -16.74 -13.58
C PRO A 12 3.43 -15.33 -13.48
N THR A 13 4.00 -14.80 -14.56
CA THR A 13 4.56 -13.44 -14.57
C THR A 13 3.53 -12.51 -13.97
N ASP A 14 3.83 -11.94 -12.81
CA ASP A 14 2.87 -11.09 -12.10
C ASP A 14 2.42 -9.99 -13.06
N PRO A 15 1.11 -9.72 -13.14
CA PRO A 15 0.62 -8.65 -14.00
C PRO A 15 1.33 -7.35 -13.60
N LYS A 16 1.61 -6.50 -14.57
CA LYS A 16 2.24 -5.21 -14.34
C LYS A 16 1.28 -4.33 -13.53
N ILE A 17 1.48 -4.26 -12.22
CA ILE A 17 0.73 -3.39 -11.31
C ILE A 17 1.47 -2.07 -11.17
N LYS A 18 0.75 -0.96 -11.37
CA LYS A 18 1.25 0.38 -11.12
C LYS A 18 0.29 1.08 -10.16
N GLU A 19 0.76 1.37 -8.96
CA GLU A 19 0.03 2.17 -7.99
C GLU A 19 0.69 3.55 -7.88
N ILE A 20 -0.11 4.62 -7.96
CA ILE A 20 0.37 6.00 -7.89
C ILE A 20 -0.31 6.68 -6.68
N PRO A 21 0.45 7.06 -5.65
CA PRO A 21 -0.07 7.87 -4.55
C PRO A 21 -0.37 9.29 -5.04
N LEU A 22 -1.49 9.84 -4.59
CA LEU A 22 -1.98 11.16 -4.99
C LEU A 22 -1.54 12.25 -4.01
N SER A 23 -1.56 11.94 -2.72
CA SER A 23 -1.18 12.84 -1.63
C SER A 23 -0.72 12.05 -0.41
N PHE A 24 -0.09 12.74 0.54
CA PHE A 24 0.32 12.18 1.81
C PHE A 24 -0.13 13.10 2.93
N GLU A 25 -1.06 12.63 3.76
CA GLU A 25 -1.37 13.25 5.04
C GLU A 25 -0.73 12.40 6.15
N ILE A 26 0.20 12.98 6.90
CA ILE A 26 0.98 12.27 7.90
C ILE A 26 0.80 12.96 9.23
N SER A 27 0.20 12.25 10.19
CA SER A 27 0.09 12.68 11.59
C SER A 27 1.10 11.90 12.42
N VAL A 28 1.92 12.61 13.19
CA VAL A 28 2.95 12.03 14.05
C VAL A 28 2.73 12.52 15.48
N ASP A 29 2.74 11.59 16.42
CA ASP A 29 2.75 11.86 17.86
C ASP A 29 3.74 10.90 18.52
N GLU A 30 4.54 11.36 19.47
CA GLU A 30 5.64 10.65 20.15
C GLU A 30 5.85 9.15 19.79
N GLY A 31 6.64 8.88 18.74
CA GLY A 31 7.02 7.52 18.34
C GLY A 31 5.94 6.69 17.63
N ILE A 32 4.76 7.25 17.37
CA ILE A 32 3.70 6.69 16.51
C ILE A 32 3.39 7.65 15.34
N ALA A 33 3.07 7.08 14.19
CA ALA A 33 2.61 7.86 13.04
C ALA A 33 1.48 7.15 12.30
N ILE A 34 0.59 7.93 11.70
CA ILE A 34 -0.40 7.45 10.74
C ILE A 34 -0.17 8.20 9.43
N ALA A 35 -0.01 7.46 8.34
CA ALA A 35 0.03 8.01 6.99
C ALA A 35 -1.25 7.61 6.24
N TRP A 36 -2.00 8.61 5.79
CA TRP A 36 -3.20 8.48 4.96
C TRP A 36 -2.83 8.84 3.52
N VAL A 37 -2.94 7.85 2.63
CA VAL A 37 -2.36 7.90 1.28
C VAL A 37 -3.40 7.49 0.26
N PRO A 38 -4.19 8.44 -0.28
CA PRO A 38 -5.04 8.18 -1.44
C PRO A 38 -4.20 7.74 -2.64
N TYR A 39 -4.67 6.76 -3.41
CA TYR A 39 -3.95 6.20 -4.55
C TYR A 39 -4.87 5.93 -5.75
N LYS A 40 -4.25 5.77 -6.93
CA LYS A 40 -4.86 5.15 -8.12
C LYS A 40 -4.03 3.93 -8.53
N LEU A 41 -4.69 2.86 -8.94
CA LEU A 41 -4.07 1.60 -9.33
C LEU A 41 -4.42 1.25 -10.78
N TRP A 42 -3.39 0.85 -11.53
CA TRP A 42 -3.48 0.33 -12.89
C TRP A 42 -2.93 -1.09 -12.96
N VAL A 43 -3.54 -1.92 -13.78
CA VAL A 43 -3.10 -3.30 -14.09
C VAL A 43 -2.93 -3.38 -15.59
N GLU A 44 -1.74 -3.77 -16.07
CA GLU A 44 -1.43 -3.81 -17.50
C GLU A 44 -1.71 -2.46 -18.22
N ASP A 45 -1.36 -1.36 -17.54
CA ASP A 45 -1.59 0.02 -17.98
C ASP A 45 -3.09 0.44 -18.12
N GLU A 46 -4.04 -0.44 -17.79
CA GLU A 46 -5.47 -0.11 -17.68
C GLU A 46 -5.86 0.30 -16.25
N PHE A 47 -6.72 1.30 -16.12
CA PHE A 47 -7.21 1.75 -14.81
C PHE A 47 -8.02 0.64 -14.14
N SER A 48 -7.72 0.36 -12.87
CA SER A 48 -8.38 -0.69 -12.09
C SER A 48 -9.32 -0.10 -11.03
N HIS A 49 -8.78 0.70 -10.12
CA HIS A 49 -9.53 1.35 -9.03
C HIS A 49 -8.67 2.43 -8.36
N CYS A 50 -9.29 3.25 -7.54
CA CYS A 50 -8.61 4.06 -6.54
C CYS A 50 -8.88 3.52 -5.14
N GLY A 51 -8.28 4.15 -4.15
CA GLY A 51 -8.57 3.87 -2.76
C GLY A 51 -7.68 4.70 -1.87
N ILE A 52 -7.63 4.29 -0.61
CA ILE A 52 -6.82 4.92 0.41
C ILE A 52 -6.04 3.83 1.10
N ASP A 53 -4.73 3.98 1.14
CA ASP A 53 -3.87 3.21 2.01
C ASP A 53 -3.64 3.97 3.32
N VAL A 54 -3.80 3.24 4.43
CA VAL A 54 -3.53 3.73 5.78
C VAL A 54 -2.40 2.90 6.37
N PHE A 55 -1.28 3.55 6.66
CA PHE A 55 -0.14 2.94 7.34
C PHE A 55 -0.06 3.46 8.76
N THR A 56 -0.06 2.55 9.74
CA THR A 56 0.34 2.89 11.11
C THR A 56 1.80 2.50 11.28
N LEU A 57 2.61 3.45 11.74
CA LEU A 57 4.03 3.26 11.99
C LEU A 57 4.33 3.42 13.47
N PHE A 58 5.31 2.67 13.94
CA PHE A 58 5.89 2.84 15.27
C PHE A 58 7.40 2.97 15.15
N GLU A 59 7.97 3.89 15.90
CA GLU A 59 9.41 4.11 15.98
C GLU A 59 10.03 3.11 16.95
N MET A 60 11.01 2.34 16.47
CA MET A 60 11.79 1.42 17.30
C MET A 60 13.27 1.64 17.00
N ASP A 61 14.06 1.94 18.03
CA ASP A 61 15.51 2.13 17.94
C ASP A 61 15.92 3.17 16.88
N GLY A 62 15.20 4.30 16.82
CA GLY A 62 15.46 5.37 15.85
C GLY A 62 14.96 5.08 14.43
N LYS A 63 14.11 4.05 14.24
CA LYS A 63 13.63 3.63 12.92
C LYS A 63 12.12 3.42 12.92
N TRP A 64 11.45 4.04 11.95
CA TRP A 64 10.04 3.82 11.68
C TRP A 64 9.81 2.45 11.04
N LYS A 65 8.82 1.72 11.56
CA LYS A 65 8.36 0.45 11.03
C LYS A 65 6.87 0.50 10.83
N ILE A 66 6.37 -0.01 9.70
CA ILE A 66 4.94 -0.21 9.50
C ILE A 66 4.50 -1.37 10.40
N ILE A 67 3.60 -1.09 11.33
CA ILE A 67 3.06 -2.07 12.28
C ILE A 67 1.68 -2.58 11.89
N SER A 68 0.93 -1.79 11.12
CA SER A 68 -0.33 -2.21 10.51
C SER A 68 -0.61 -1.44 9.23
N THR A 69 -1.41 -2.08 8.37
CA THR A 69 -1.94 -1.47 7.15
C THR A 69 -3.44 -1.74 7.07
N ALA A 70 -4.17 -0.79 6.51
CA ALA A 70 -5.54 -0.97 6.06
C ALA A 70 -5.67 -0.27 4.71
N TYR A 71 -6.58 -0.75 3.86
CA TYR A 71 -6.79 -0.15 2.54
C TYR A 71 -8.26 -0.20 2.15
N THR A 72 -8.69 0.76 1.33
CA THR A 72 -9.97 0.72 0.63
C THR A 72 -9.77 0.39 -0.85
N ILE A 73 -10.83 -0.08 -1.50
CA ILE A 73 -10.90 -0.30 -2.95
C ILE A 73 -12.19 0.36 -3.44
N GLU A 74 -12.04 1.35 -4.30
CA GLU A 74 -13.12 2.16 -4.86
C GLU A 74 -13.02 2.13 -6.39
N LYS A 75 -13.99 1.48 -7.03
CA LYS A 75 -14.01 1.30 -8.49
C LYS A 75 -14.56 2.52 -9.24
N GLU A 76 -15.26 3.40 -8.54
CA GLU A 76 -15.96 4.56 -9.08
C GLU A 76 -15.69 5.78 -8.18
N ASN A 77 -15.89 7.00 -8.69
CA ASN A 77 -15.73 8.28 -7.97
C ASN A 77 -14.31 8.58 -7.46
N CYS A 78 -13.31 8.34 -8.31
CA CYS A 78 -11.88 8.55 -8.02
C CYS A 78 -11.40 9.99 -8.35
N ASP A 79 -12.18 10.98 -7.93
CA ASP A 79 -11.97 12.41 -8.24
C ASP A 79 -11.07 13.11 -7.22
#